data_AF-A0A8C4E2U2-F1
#
_entry.id   AF-A0A8C4E2U2-F1
#
_cell.length_a   1.000
_cell.length_b   1.000
_cell.length_c   1.000
_cell.angle_alpha   90.00
_cell.angle_beta   90.00
_cell.angle_gamma   90.00
#
_symmetry.space_group_name_H-M   'P 1'
#
loop_
_entity.id
_entity.type
_entity.pdbx_description
1 polymer ?
#
loop_
_entity_poly.entity_id
_entity_poly.type
_entity_poly.pdbx_seq_one_letter_code
_entity_poly.pdbx_strand_id
1 'polypeptide(L)'
;MYSDTFHQNSICKNFNRECKLPGSERLQFPSGSMWGRSQDEWNLHVAAPVATFNLRKVELTPLEQRKLTFDSNAMATELESRGFEKRQAELIVSALVTLTTANMDIVYKDMVTKAHQEIAVQQIMAHLDSIRKDMVILEKSEFANLRSENTKMKRELEQLHNRLKEESLKVRAETKLDINLERSRVSDMFTEQEKKLMEASTEFHHRKADQEHDSMEINKKMDLQVASLKTVLESLKLETIRYLAATVFSCLAIALGVYRLWR
;
A
#
# COMPACT_ATOMS: atom_id res chain seq x y z
N MET A 1 -42.19 22.42 48.06
CA MET A 1 -41.62 21.92 46.80
C MET A 1 -40.17 22.34 46.73
N TYR A 2 -39.28 21.51 47.29
CA TYR A 2 -37.82 21.70 47.28
C TYR A 2 -37.25 20.37 46.79
N SER A 3 -37.26 20.17 45.48
CA SER A 3 -36.60 19.07 44.76
C SER A 3 -36.67 19.48 43.30
N ASP A 4 -35.56 19.96 42.75
CA ASP A 4 -35.24 19.93 41.29
C ASP A 4 -33.96 20.70 40.94
N THR A 5 -33.31 21.36 41.91
CA THR A 5 -32.06 22.10 41.68
C THR A 5 -30.80 21.21 41.64
N PHE A 6 -30.92 19.88 41.83
CA PHE A 6 -29.74 19.00 41.93
C PHE A 6 -29.33 18.33 40.60
N HIS A 7 -30.15 18.38 39.54
CA HIS A 7 -29.87 17.60 38.34
C HIS A 7 -29.10 18.33 37.22
N GLN A 8 -29.03 19.67 37.25
CA GLN A 8 -28.28 20.43 36.23
C GLN A 8 -26.76 20.50 36.50
N ASN A 9 -26.33 20.34 37.76
CA ASN A 9 -24.92 20.45 38.12
C ASN A 9 -24.10 19.17 37.86
N SER A 10 -24.76 18.06 37.51
CA SER A 10 -24.11 16.80 37.14
C SER A 10 -23.72 16.73 35.67
N ILE A 11 -24.47 17.41 34.79
CA ILE A 11 -24.30 17.25 33.33
C ILE A 11 -23.11 18.09 32.82
N CYS A 12 -22.87 19.28 33.40
CA CYS A 12 -21.71 20.10 33.04
C CYS A 12 -20.38 19.56 33.58
N LYS A 13 -20.38 18.73 34.64
CA LYS A 13 -19.15 18.13 35.19
C LYS A 13 -18.64 16.92 34.41
N ASN A 14 -19.46 16.33 33.53
CA ASN A 14 -19.07 15.17 32.71
C ASN A 14 -18.46 15.56 31.36
N PHE A 15 -18.85 16.70 30.79
CA PHE A 15 -18.34 17.12 29.47
C PHE A 15 -16.82 17.37 29.47
N ASN A 16 -16.23 17.75 30.61
CA ASN A 16 -14.80 18.01 30.73
C ASN A 16 -13.96 16.80 31.19
N ARG A 17 -14.58 15.65 31.48
CA ARG A 17 -13.86 14.44 31.93
C ARG A 17 -13.68 13.36 30.86
N GLU A 18 -14.48 13.38 29.79
CA GLU A 18 -14.51 12.27 28.82
C GLU A 18 -13.72 12.54 27.52
N CYS A 19 -13.16 13.74 27.33
CA CYS A 19 -12.16 13.99 26.28
C CYS A 19 -10.75 13.52 26.69
N LYS A 20 -10.63 12.34 27.30
CA LYS A 20 -9.36 11.64 27.47
C LYS A 20 -9.41 10.38 26.64
N LEU A 21 -8.94 10.51 25.39
CA LEU A 21 -8.71 9.39 24.48
C LEU A 21 -7.94 8.28 25.23
N PRO A 22 -8.52 7.08 25.44
CA PRO A 22 -7.79 5.97 26.02
C PRO A 22 -6.91 5.36 24.92
N GLY A 23 -5.59 5.37 25.13
CA GLY A 23 -4.61 4.72 24.25
C GLY A 23 -3.80 5.69 23.38
N SER A 24 -3.02 6.58 24.01
CA SER A 24 -1.80 7.09 23.38
C SER A 24 -0.70 6.05 23.58
N GLU A 25 -0.78 4.93 22.87
CA GLU A 25 0.41 4.13 22.61
C GLU A 25 1.20 4.86 21.53
N ARG A 26 2.38 5.33 21.95
CA ARG A 26 3.38 5.95 21.10
C ARG A 26 3.86 4.89 20.10
N LEU A 27 3.24 4.82 18.92
CA LEU A 27 3.75 4.05 17.79
C LEU A 27 5.08 4.68 17.37
N GLN A 28 6.16 4.08 17.84
CA GLN A 28 7.52 4.44 17.49
C GLN A 28 7.79 3.83 16.11
N PHE A 29 7.59 4.62 15.06
CA PHE A 29 7.97 4.24 13.70
C PHE A 29 9.51 4.24 13.59
N PRO A 30 10.12 3.19 13.01
CA PRO A 30 11.57 3.16 12.79
C PRO A 30 11.96 4.21 11.74
N SER A 31 13.04 4.94 12.01
CA SER A 31 13.63 5.92 11.11
C SER A 31 14.18 5.24 9.85
N GLY A 32 13.48 5.40 8.74
CA GLY A 32 13.94 4.99 7.41
C GLY A 32 13.40 5.94 6.36
N SER A 33 14.30 6.69 5.74
CA SER A 33 14.08 7.68 4.68
C SER A 33 13.68 7.04 3.33
N MET A 34 13.09 7.86 2.44
CA MET A 34 12.38 7.56 1.18
C MET A 34 10.95 7.14 1.50
N TRP A 35 9.90 7.90 1.15
CA TRP A 35 9.46 8.27 -0.20
C TRP A 35 8.90 9.71 -0.26
N GLY A 36 8.87 10.27 -1.47
CA GLY A 36 8.67 11.68 -1.77
C GLY A 36 7.31 12.27 -1.35
N ARG A 37 7.35 13.59 -1.09
CA ARG A 37 6.19 14.45 -0.90
C ARG A 37 5.35 14.50 -2.17
N SER A 38 4.19 13.85 -2.18
CA SER A 38 3.00 14.37 -2.86
C SER A 38 2.09 14.94 -1.79
N GLN A 39 1.88 16.25 -1.86
CA GLN A 39 1.03 17.01 -0.98
C GLN A 39 -0.38 16.99 -1.59
N ASP A 40 -1.11 15.91 -1.35
CA ASP A 40 -2.52 15.83 -1.72
C ASP A 40 -3.34 16.55 -0.65
N GLU A 41 -3.71 17.77 -1.01
CA GLU A 41 -4.57 18.69 -0.30
C GLU A 41 -5.99 18.10 -0.21
N TRP A 42 -6.33 17.51 0.94
CA TRP A 42 -7.70 17.10 1.23
C TRP A 42 -8.57 18.33 1.46
N ASN A 43 -9.10 18.90 0.37
CA ASN A 43 -10.17 19.89 0.41
C ASN A 43 -11.50 19.21 0.76
N LEU A 44 -11.74 19.00 2.06
CA LEU A 44 -13.04 18.62 2.58
C LEU A 44 -13.92 19.88 2.69
N HIS A 45 -14.51 20.30 1.57
CA HIS A 45 -15.60 21.29 1.58
C HIS A 45 -16.85 20.63 2.16
N VAL A 46 -16.93 20.54 3.49
CA VAL A 46 -18.21 20.32 4.19
C VAL A 46 -18.97 21.64 4.12
N ALA A 47 -19.74 21.82 3.05
CA ALA A 47 -20.76 22.85 3.00
C ALA A 47 -21.86 22.46 4.00
N ALA A 48 -21.69 22.85 5.26
CA ALA A 48 -22.76 22.79 6.24
C ALA A 48 -23.90 23.67 5.72
N PRO A 49 -25.13 23.15 5.56
CA PRO A 49 -26.27 24.00 5.28
C PRO A 49 -26.38 24.98 6.46
N VAL A 50 -26.22 26.27 6.20
CA VAL A 50 -26.56 27.31 7.16
C VAL A 50 -28.07 27.19 7.33
N ALA A 51 -28.48 26.45 8.35
CA ALA A 51 -29.87 26.34 8.75
C ALA A 51 -30.33 27.76 9.05
N THR A 52 -31.14 28.31 8.16
CA THR A 52 -31.84 29.56 8.35
C THR A 52 -32.77 29.36 9.54
N PHE A 53 -32.29 29.77 10.72
CA PHE A 53 -33.09 29.82 11.93
C PHE A 53 -34.29 30.71 11.62
N ASN A 54 -35.43 30.06 11.40
CA ASN A 54 -36.71 30.72 11.21
C ASN A 54 -37.13 31.31 12.57
N LEU A 55 -36.58 32.48 12.89
CA LEU A 55 -37.13 33.37 13.89
C LEU A 55 -38.49 33.82 13.36
N ARG A 56 -39.51 33.01 13.60
CA ARG A 56 -40.90 33.35 13.31
C ARG A 56 -41.17 34.66 14.05
N LYS A 57 -41.27 35.77 13.32
CA LYS A 57 -41.56 37.09 13.88
C LYS A 57 -42.91 37.00 14.58
N VAL A 58 -42.87 36.97 15.91
CA VAL A 58 -44.06 36.89 16.75
C VAL A 58 -44.75 38.26 16.70
N GLU A 59 -45.65 38.45 15.74
CA GLU A 59 -46.64 39.53 15.79
C GLU A 59 -47.81 39.08 16.65
N LEU A 60 -47.83 39.57 17.89
CA LEU A 60 -48.94 39.36 18.82
C LEU A 60 -49.52 40.71 19.22
N THR A 61 -50.83 40.80 19.01
CA THR A 61 -51.87 41.78 19.42
C THR A 61 -51.44 43.05 20.18
N PRO A 62 -52.03 44.22 19.82
CA PRO A 62 -51.77 45.47 20.53
C PRO A 62 -52.13 45.37 22.02
N LEU A 63 -51.24 45.87 22.88
CA LEU A 63 -51.40 45.92 24.33
C LEU A 63 -52.69 46.69 24.71
N GLU A 64 -53.67 46.00 25.27
CA GLU A 64 -54.86 46.59 25.91
C GLU A 64 -54.53 47.32 27.23
N GLN A 65 -53.28 47.28 27.69
CA GLN A 65 -52.84 47.89 28.96
C GLN A 65 -52.42 49.37 28.84
N ARG A 66 -52.98 50.13 27.88
CA ARG A 66 -52.81 51.59 27.77
C ARG A 66 -53.57 52.37 28.85
N LYS A 67 -53.47 51.98 30.12
CA LYS A 67 -54.11 52.72 31.20
C LYS A 67 -53.11 53.70 31.80
N LEU A 68 -53.07 54.91 31.24
CA LEU A 68 -52.42 56.05 31.90
C LEU A 68 -53.08 56.22 33.27
N THR A 69 -52.33 55.99 34.35
CA THR A 69 -52.72 56.37 35.72
C THR A 69 -52.47 57.86 35.95
N PHE A 70 -52.75 58.68 34.93
CA PHE A 70 -52.52 60.12 34.98
C PHE A 70 -53.82 60.79 35.40
N ASP A 71 -53.90 61.18 36.68
CA ASP A 71 -55.05 61.89 37.22
C ASP A 71 -55.03 63.35 36.77
N SER A 72 -55.66 63.59 35.62
CA SER A 72 -55.74 64.91 35.00
C SER A 72 -56.51 65.91 35.88
N ASN A 73 -57.47 65.42 36.67
CA ASN A 73 -58.34 66.29 37.47
C ASN A 73 -57.64 66.75 38.76
N ALA A 74 -56.94 65.83 39.43
CA ALA A 74 -56.12 66.20 40.60
C ALA A 74 -55.05 67.23 40.23
N MET A 75 -54.39 67.06 39.07
CA MET A 75 -53.36 67.99 38.61
C MET A 75 -53.93 69.37 38.22
N ALA A 76 -55.09 69.39 37.55
CA ALA A 76 -55.76 70.66 37.22
C ALA A 76 -56.17 71.42 38.49
N THR A 77 -56.72 70.71 39.47
CA THR A 77 -57.12 71.29 40.77
C THR A 77 -55.91 71.83 41.55
N GLU A 78 -54.78 71.13 41.51
CA GLU A 78 -53.55 71.61 42.15
C GLU A 78 -53.00 72.87 41.48
N LEU A 79 -53.04 72.95 40.15
CA LEU A 79 -52.61 74.16 39.42
C LEU A 79 -53.52 75.36 39.70
N GLU A 80 -54.83 75.14 39.75
CA GLU A 80 -55.80 76.19 40.15
C GLU A 80 -55.50 76.72 41.56
N SER A 81 -55.19 75.82 42.52
CA SER A 81 -54.85 76.21 43.90
C SER A 81 -53.56 77.03 44.02
N ARG A 82 -52.69 76.97 43.00
CA ARG A 82 -51.42 77.71 42.94
C ARG A 82 -51.52 79.02 42.15
N GLY A 83 -52.74 79.44 41.79
CA GLY A 83 -53.02 80.74 41.17
C GLY A 83 -53.12 80.74 39.65
N PHE A 84 -53.22 79.58 39.00
CA PHE A 84 -53.51 79.49 37.57
C PHE A 84 -55.02 79.61 37.31
N GLU A 85 -55.39 80.28 36.22
CA GLU A 85 -56.76 80.26 35.76
C GLU A 85 -57.13 78.84 35.31
N LYS A 86 -58.36 78.39 35.60
CA LYS A 86 -58.88 77.06 35.22
C LYS A 86 -58.56 76.67 33.77
N ARG A 87 -58.76 77.61 32.83
CA ARG A 87 -58.45 77.39 31.41
C ARG A 87 -56.97 77.15 31.15
N GLN A 88 -56.09 77.83 31.87
CA GLN A 88 -54.64 77.67 31.75
C GLN A 88 -54.18 76.35 32.38
N ALA A 89 -54.74 75.98 33.54
CA ALA A 89 -54.49 74.70 34.19
C ALA A 89 -54.90 73.52 33.30
N GLU A 90 -56.10 73.54 32.72
CA GLU A 90 -56.60 72.52 31.79
C GLU A 90 -55.72 72.41 30.52
N LEU A 91 -55.25 73.53 29.97
CA LEU A 91 -54.40 73.54 28.78
C LEU A 91 -53.03 72.90 29.05
N ILE A 92 -52.41 73.23 30.19
CA ILE A 92 -51.12 72.67 30.62
C ILE A 92 -51.26 71.15 30.86
N VAL A 93 -52.30 70.74 31.58
CA VAL A 93 -52.59 69.33 31.83
C VAL A 93 -52.85 68.57 30.53
N SER A 94 -53.59 69.15 29.58
CA SER A 94 -53.85 68.54 28.27
C SER A 94 -52.57 68.35 27.44
N ALA A 95 -51.67 69.34 27.44
CA ALA A 95 -50.37 69.24 26.78
C ALA A 95 -49.51 68.13 27.42
N LEU A 96 -49.52 68.02 28.75
CA LEU A 96 -48.79 66.98 29.49
C LEU A 96 -49.35 65.58 29.24
N VAL A 97 -50.67 65.41 29.21
CA VAL A 97 -51.32 64.13 28.86
C VAL A 97 -50.92 63.72 27.45
N THR A 98 -50.97 64.66 26.49
CA THR A 98 -50.63 64.40 25.09
C THR A 98 -49.18 63.99 24.92
N LEU A 99 -48.25 64.71 25.55
CA LEU A 99 -46.82 64.41 25.50
C LEU A 99 -46.48 63.09 26.22
N THR A 100 -47.10 62.83 27.37
CA THR A 100 -46.91 61.58 28.12
C THR A 100 -47.45 60.38 27.37
N THR A 101 -48.61 60.52 26.72
CA THR A 101 -49.20 59.47 25.90
C THR A 101 -48.32 59.16 24.68
N ALA A 102 -47.85 60.20 23.98
CA ALA A 102 -46.95 60.04 22.84
C ALA A 102 -45.61 59.40 23.24
N ASN A 103 -45.02 59.81 24.37
CA ASN A 103 -43.78 59.22 24.88
C ASN A 103 -43.98 57.76 25.32
N MET A 104 -45.11 57.42 25.93
CA MET A 104 -45.41 56.03 26.29
C MET A 104 -45.56 55.14 25.06
N ASP A 105 -46.26 55.59 24.01
CA ASP A 105 -46.38 54.80 22.77
C ASP A 105 -45.02 54.50 22.13
N ILE A 106 -44.07 55.45 22.17
CA ILE A 106 -42.69 55.23 21.70
C ILE A 106 -41.96 54.23 22.58
N VAL A 107 -41.98 54.42 23.90
CA VAL A 107 -41.26 53.55 24.85
C VAL A 107 -41.81 52.11 24.81
N TYR A 108 -43.13 51.92 24.74
CA TYR A 108 -43.71 50.58 24.68
C TYR A 108 -43.52 49.87 23.34
N LYS A 109 -43.28 50.61 22.25
CA LYS A 109 -42.93 50.03 20.96
C LYS A 109 -41.55 49.36 21.00
N ASP A 110 -40.63 49.93 21.77
CA ASP A 110 -39.26 49.42 21.91
C ASP A 110 -39.08 48.49 23.13
N MET A 111 -40.04 48.48 24.06
CA MET A 111 -40.05 47.59 25.22
C MET A 111 -40.48 46.17 24.83
N VAL A 112 -39.83 45.19 25.46
CA VAL A 112 -40.22 43.78 25.39
C VAL A 112 -41.08 43.42 26.58
N THR A 113 -42.28 42.89 26.33
CA THR A 113 -43.17 42.42 27.41
C THR A 113 -42.66 41.08 27.97
N LYS A 114 -42.98 40.79 29.24
CA LYS A 114 -42.63 39.49 29.85
C LYS A 114 -43.20 38.30 29.06
N ALA A 115 -44.41 38.43 28.52
CA ALA A 115 -45.02 37.42 27.67
C ALA A 115 -44.21 37.18 26.37
N HIS A 116 -43.71 38.25 25.74
CA HIS A 116 -42.85 38.13 24.56
C HIS A 116 -41.52 37.44 24.89
N GLN A 117 -40.90 37.78 26.03
CA GLN A 117 -39.69 37.13 26.50
C GLN A 117 -39.90 35.64 26.78
N GLU A 118 -41.01 35.26 27.41
CA GLU A 118 -41.33 33.86 27.73
C GLU A 118 -41.51 33.01 26.47
N ILE A 119 -42.23 33.52 25.47
CA ILE A 119 -42.41 32.84 24.18
C ILE A 119 -41.05 32.65 23.48
N ALA A 120 -40.22 33.69 23.43
CA ALA A 120 -38.90 33.60 22.82
C ALA A 120 -38.01 32.56 23.53
N VAL A 121 -38.03 32.52 24.87
CA VAL A 121 -37.28 31.54 25.66
C VAL A 121 -37.79 30.11 25.40
N GLN A 122 -39.11 29.89 25.39
CA GLN A 122 -39.68 28.57 25.08
C GLN A 122 -39.28 28.10 23.68
N GLN A 123 -39.25 28.99 22.70
CA GLN A 123 -38.84 28.68 21.34
C GLN A 123 -37.35 28.30 21.27
N ILE A 124 -36.48 29.05 21.95
CA ILE A 124 -35.06 28.73 22.08
C ILE A 124 -34.87 27.36 22.77
N MET A 125 -35.60 27.08 23.85
CA MET A 125 -35.54 25.79 24.55
C MET A 125 -35.95 24.63 23.64
N ALA A 126 -37.03 24.78 22.86
CA ALA A 126 -37.46 23.76 21.91
C ALA A 126 -36.39 23.47 20.83
N HIS A 127 -35.72 24.53 20.33
CA HIS A 127 -34.61 24.37 19.39
C HIS A 127 -33.41 23.66 20.01
N LEU A 128 -33.04 24.00 21.26
CA LEU A 128 -31.96 23.31 21.97
C LEU A 128 -32.29 21.83 22.22
N ASP A 129 -33.55 21.50 22.51
CA ASP A 129 -33.98 20.12 22.67
C ASP A 129 -33.96 19.33 21.36
N SER A 130 -34.25 19.98 20.22
CA SER A 130 -34.07 19.38 18.89
C SER A 130 -32.61 19.06 18.63
N ILE A 131 -31.71 20.05 18.81
CA ILE A 131 -30.26 19.86 18.62
C ILE A 131 -29.73 18.75 19.52
N ARG A 132 -30.20 18.65 20.76
CA ARG A 132 -29.81 17.57 21.68
C ARG A 132 -30.23 16.19 21.16
N LYS A 133 -31.43 16.07 20.59
CA LYS A 133 -31.89 14.80 19.98
C LYS A 133 -31.01 14.42 18.80
N ASP A 134 -30.72 15.38 17.92
CA ASP A 134 -29.87 15.14 16.74
C ASP A 134 -28.46 14.70 17.15
N MET A 135 -27.86 15.33 18.17
CA MET A 135 -26.57 14.91 18.73
C MET A 135 -26.58 13.47 19.23
N VAL A 136 -27.61 13.08 19.99
CA VAL A 136 -27.73 11.71 20.53
C VAL A 136 -27.96 10.69 19.42
N ILE A 137 -28.74 11.03 18.39
CA ILE A 137 -28.97 10.16 17.23
C ILE A 137 -27.66 9.96 16.47
N LEU A 138 -26.91 11.02 16.22
CA LEU A 138 -25.62 10.97 15.54
C LEU A 138 -24.63 10.08 16.28
N GLU A 139 -24.51 10.27 17.59
CA GLU A 139 -23.61 9.49 18.46
C GLU A 139 -24.00 8.00 18.52
N LYS A 140 -25.30 7.71 18.62
CA LYS A 140 -25.77 6.32 18.74
C LYS A 140 -25.83 5.57 17.43
N SER A 141 -26.17 6.23 16.32
CA SER A 141 -26.36 5.55 15.03
C SER A 141 -25.09 5.64 14.18
N GLU A 142 -24.61 6.84 13.86
CA GLU A 142 -23.57 6.99 12.84
C GLU A 142 -22.19 6.69 13.39
N PHE A 143 -21.86 7.22 14.57
CA PHE A 143 -20.57 6.93 15.20
C PHE A 143 -20.43 5.47 15.60
N ALA A 144 -21.50 4.83 16.09
CA ALA A 144 -21.46 3.42 16.45
C ALA A 144 -21.28 2.53 15.20
N ASN A 145 -21.98 2.86 14.11
CA ASN A 145 -21.83 2.17 12.83
C ASN A 145 -20.41 2.33 12.26
N LEU A 146 -19.89 3.57 12.19
CA LEU A 146 -18.53 3.84 11.72
C LEU A 146 -17.48 3.12 12.56
N ARG A 147 -17.64 3.07 13.88
CA ARG A 147 -16.71 2.36 14.76
C ARG A 147 -16.77 0.85 14.51
N SER A 148 -17.97 0.28 14.39
CA SER A 148 -18.16 -1.13 14.04
C SER A 148 -17.52 -1.47 12.70
N GLU A 149 -17.77 -0.67 11.67
CA GLU A 149 -17.21 -0.84 10.33
C GLU A 149 -15.69 -0.71 10.33
N ASN A 150 -15.13 0.26 11.06
CA ASN A 150 -13.69 0.41 11.22
C ASN A 150 -13.06 -0.83 11.90
N THR A 151 -13.67 -1.36 12.96
CA THR A 151 -13.18 -2.60 13.59
C THR A 151 -13.32 -3.83 12.68
N LYS A 152 -14.35 -3.87 11.83
CA LYS A 152 -14.54 -4.93 10.84
C LYS A 152 -13.45 -4.87 9.77
N MET A 153 -13.22 -3.69 9.19
CA MET A 153 -12.15 -3.48 8.20
C MET A 153 -10.77 -3.84 8.76
N LYS A 154 -10.46 -3.46 10.01
CA LYS A 154 -9.21 -3.84 10.66
C LYS A 154 -9.04 -5.37 10.76
N ARG A 155 -10.10 -6.08 11.15
CA ARG A 155 -10.07 -7.55 11.25
C ARG A 155 -9.87 -8.22 9.89
N GLU A 156 -10.56 -7.74 8.86
CA GLU A 156 -10.41 -8.26 7.49
C GLU A 156 -9.00 -8.01 6.94
N LEU A 157 -8.44 -6.83 7.20
CA LEU A 157 -7.08 -6.50 6.81
C LEU A 157 -6.04 -7.39 7.51
N GLU A 158 -6.19 -7.62 8.81
CA GLU A 158 -5.32 -8.51 9.57
C GLU A 158 -5.44 -9.97 9.07
N GLN A 159 -6.66 -10.42 8.76
CA GLN A 159 -6.89 -11.75 8.19
C GLN A 159 -6.22 -11.90 6.82
N LEU A 160 -6.36 -10.91 5.92
CA LEU A 160 -5.71 -10.93 4.62
C LEU A 160 -4.18 -10.87 4.73
N HIS A 161 -3.66 -10.06 5.65
CA HIS A 161 -2.23 -9.98 5.92
C HIS A 161 -1.67 -11.34 6.37
N ASN A 162 -2.35 -12.02 7.28
CA ASN A 162 -1.93 -13.33 7.77
C ASN A 162 -1.99 -14.40 6.66
N ARG A 163 -3.07 -14.41 5.86
CA ARG A 163 -3.19 -15.31 4.70
C ARG A 163 -2.07 -15.09 3.68
N LEU A 164 -1.79 -13.83 3.34
CA LEU A 164 -0.71 -13.50 2.40
C LEU A 164 0.65 -13.94 2.93
N LYS A 165 0.90 -13.74 4.22
CA LYS A 165 2.13 -14.17 4.87
C LYS A 165 2.29 -15.69 4.85
N GLU A 166 1.23 -16.43 5.14
CA GLU A 166 1.22 -17.89 5.10
C GLU A 166 1.45 -18.42 3.68
N GLU A 167 0.71 -17.93 2.69
CA GLU A 167 0.89 -18.30 1.28
C GLU A 167 2.28 -17.94 0.76
N SER A 168 2.83 -16.78 1.14
CA SER A 168 4.20 -16.39 0.76
C SER A 168 5.25 -17.35 1.35
N LEU A 169 5.09 -17.77 2.60
CA LEU A 169 5.98 -18.75 3.24
C LEU A 169 5.85 -20.13 2.59
N LYS A 170 4.62 -20.55 2.29
CA LYS A 170 4.34 -21.80 1.60
C LYS A 170 4.96 -21.84 0.21
N VAL A 171 4.71 -20.83 -0.63
CA VAL A 171 5.31 -20.72 -1.97
C VAL A 171 6.83 -20.72 -1.87
N ARG A 172 7.42 -19.99 -0.91
CA ARG A 172 8.88 -20.00 -0.70
C ARG A 172 9.41 -21.39 -0.35
N ALA A 173 8.72 -22.13 0.52
CA ALA A 173 9.12 -23.48 0.89
C ALA A 173 8.98 -24.46 -0.29
N GLU A 174 7.88 -24.38 -1.04
CA GLU A 174 7.62 -25.18 -2.24
C GLU A 174 8.66 -24.90 -3.33
N THR A 175 8.93 -23.64 -3.66
CA THR A 175 9.96 -23.27 -4.64
C THR A 175 11.36 -23.73 -4.21
N LYS A 176 11.69 -23.63 -2.91
CA LYS A 176 12.98 -24.11 -2.41
C LYS A 176 13.08 -25.63 -2.54
N LEU A 177 12.02 -26.36 -2.26
CA LEU A 177 11.99 -27.81 -2.42
C LEU A 177 12.15 -28.19 -3.90
N ASP A 178 11.40 -27.55 -4.79
CA ASP A 178 11.45 -27.77 -6.24
C ASP A 178 12.86 -27.55 -6.81
N ILE A 179 13.49 -26.42 -6.48
CA ILE A 179 14.88 -26.14 -6.87
C ILE A 179 15.85 -27.20 -6.33
N ASN A 180 15.66 -27.69 -5.11
CA ASN A 180 16.54 -28.71 -4.54
C ASN A 180 16.36 -30.06 -5.24
N LEU A 181 15.12 -30.45 -5.56
CA LEU A 181 14.84 -31.68 -6.30
C LEU A 181 15.42 -31.62 -7.70
N GLU A 182 15.22 -30.52 -8.42
CA GLU A 182 15.81 -30.32 -9.75
C GLU A 182 17.33 -30.25 -9.71
N ARG A 183 17.92 -29.60 -8.69
CA ARG A 183 19.38 -29.62 -8.49
C ARG A 183 19.90 -31.04 -8.29
N SER A 184 19.22 -31.86 -7.47
CA SER A 184 19.61 -33.26 -7.27
C SER A 184 19.51 -34.03 -8.59
N ARG A 185 18.40 -33.88 -9.31
CA ARG A 185 18.17 -34.56 -10.59
C ARG A 185 19.24 -34.20 -11.63
N VAL A 186 19.57 -32.91 -11.75
CA VAL A 186 20.63 -32.45 -12.66
C VAL A 186 22.00 -33.00 -12.23
N SER A 187 22.28 -33.02 -10.93
CA SER A 187 23.52 -33.61 -10.41
C SER A 187 23.62 -35.11 -10.75
N ASP A 188 22.56 -35.88 -10.51
CA ASP A 188 22.53 -37.32 -10.81
C ASP A 188 22.74 -37.57 -12.30
N MET A 189 22.04 -36.84 -13.16
CA MET A 189 22.23 -36.91 -14.62
C MET A 189 23.66 -36.55 -15.04
N PHE A 190 24.26 -35.53 -14.42
CA PHE A 190 25.64 -35.14 -14.69
C PHE A 190 26.62 -36.24 -14.30
N THR A 191 26.47 -36.83 -13.11
CA THR A 191 27.31 -37.95 -12.68
C THR A 191 27.16 -39.19 -13.57
N GLU A 192 25.95 -39.46 -14.07
CA GLU A 192 25.72 -40.54 -15.03
C GLU A 192 26.42 -40.26 -16.37
N GLN A 193 26.38 -39.02 -16.85
CA GLN A 193 27.10 -38.62 -18.07
C GLN A 193 28.62 -38.70 -17.88
N GLU A 194 29.14 -38.25 -16.74
CA GLU A 194 30.56 -38.36 -16.41
C GLU A 194 31.00 -39.83 -16.39
N LYS A 195 30.19 -40.72 -15.81
CA LYS A 195 30.45 -42.16 -15.82
C LYS A 195 30.49 -42.72 -17.25
N LYS A 196 29.50 -42.41 -18.09
CA LYS A 196 29.47 -42.84 -19.50
C LYS A 196 30.67 -42.32 -20.28
N LEU A 197 31.09 -41.08 -20.02
CA LEU A 197 32.27 -40.50 -20.63
C LEU A 197 33.55 -41.24 -20.19
N MET A 198 33.65 -41.58 -18.90
CA MET A 198 34.77 -42.35 -18.37
C MET A 198 34.81 -43.75 -18.99
N GLU A 199 33.69 -44.46 -19.07
CA GLU A 199 33.58 -45.76 -19.73
C GLU A 199 34.01 -45.68 -21.20
N ALA A 200 33.46 -44.72 -21.97
CA ALA A 200 33.84 -44.51 -23.37
C ALA A 200 35.32 -44.14 -23.54
N SER A 201 35.88 -43.35 -22.62
CA SER A 201 37.32 -43.02 -22.61
C SER A 201 38.17 -44.27 -22.35
N THR A 202 37.78 -45.11 -21.37
CA THR A 202 38.50 -46.36 -21.09
C THR A 202 38.43 -47.35 -22.26
N GLU A 203 37.27 -47.50 -22.90
CA GLU A 203 37.12 -48.32 -24.10
C GLU A 203 37.96 -47.78 -25.26
N PHE A 204 37.98 -46.47 -25.47
CA PHE A 204 38.81 -45.84 -26.49
C PHE A 204 40.30 -46.11 -26.25
N HIS A 205 40.77 -45.99 -25.00
CA HIS A 205 42.15 -46.30 -24.64
C HIS A 205 42.48 -47.78 -24.85
N HIS A 206 41.58 -48.70 -24.51
CA HIS A 206 41.78 -50.13 -24.76
C HIS A 206 41.91 -50.41 -26.26
N ARG A 207 40.95 -49.93 -27.07
CA ARG A 207 40.98 -50.11 -28.53
C ARG A 207 42.23 -49.49 -29.17
N LYS A 208 42.69 -48.35 -28.65
CA LYS A 208 43.92 -47.71 -29.10
C LYS A 208 45.14 -48.59 -28.79
N ALA A 209 45.21 -49.18 -27.60
CA ALA A 209 46.29 -50.09 -27.23
C ALA A 209 46.30 -51.36 -28.10
N ASP A 210 45.12 -51.94 -28.37
CA ASP A 210 44.98 -53.09 -29.27
C ASP A 210 45.46 -52.72 -30.69
N GLN A 211 45.03 -51.56 -31.20
CA GLN A 211 45.45 -51.07 -32.52
C GLN A 211 46.96 -50.80 -32.59
N GLU A 212 47.57 -50.26 -31.53
CA GLU A 212 49.02 -50.07 -31.43
C GLU A 212 49.77 -51.41 -31.42
N HIS A 213 49.25 -52.41 -30.70
CA HIS A 213 49.81 -53.76 -30.68
C HIS A 213 49.77 -54.41 -32.08
N ASP A 214 48.61 -54.37 -32.75
CA ASP A 214 48.45 -54.92 -34.10
C ASP A 214 49.37 -54.22 -35.11
N SER A 215 49.47 -52.89 -35.02
CA SER A 215 50.39 -52.11 -35.85
C SER A 215 51.85 -52.49 -35.60
N MET A 216 52.24 -52.71 -34.35
CA MET A 216 53.59 -53.18 -34.00
C MET A 216 53.85 -54.58 -34.57
N GLU A 217 52.89 -55.49 -34.50
CA GLU A 217 53.03 -56.84 -35.07
C GLU A 217 53.20 -56.79 -36.59
N ILE A 218 52.38 -55.97 -37.29
CA ILE A 218 52.47 -55.78 -38.74
C ILE A 218 53.83 -55.17 -39.12
N ASN A 219 54.29 -54.14 -38.41
CA ASN A 219 55.60 -53.55 -38.67
C ASN A 219 56.73 -54.57 -38.49
N LYS A 220 56.70 -55.37 -37.42
CA LYS A 220 57.69 -56.43 -37.20
C LYS A 220 57.67 -57.48 -38.33
N LYS A 221 56.49 -57.87 -38.82
CA LYS A 221 56.35 -58.78 -39.97
C LYS A 221 56.92 -58.16 -41.24
N MET A 222 56.67 -56.86 -41.48
CA MET A 222 57.22 -56.12 -42.62
C MET A 222 58.74 -56.10 -42.57
N ASP A 223 59.33 -55.77 -41.42
CA ASP A 223 60.78 -55.76 -41.23
C ASP A 223 61.43 -57.12 -41.50
N LEU A 224 60.80 -58.21 -41.03
CA LEU A 224 61.26 -59.57 -41.30
C LEU A 224 61.18 -59.92 -42.79
N GLN A 225 60.09 -59.56 -43.46
CA GLN A 225 59.96 -59.77 -44.91
C GLN A 225 60.97 -58.94 -45.70
N VAL A 226 61.22 -57.69 -45.31
CA VAL A 226 62.23 -56.82 -45.94
C VAL A 226 63.63 -57.40 -45.75
N ALA A 227 63.98 -57.86 -44.55
CA ALA A 227 65.25 -58.52 -44.28
C ALA A 227 65.39 -59.82 -45.11
N SER A 228 64.35 -60.65 -45.12
CA SER A 228 64.34 -61.89 -45.91
C SER A 228 64.51 -61.62 -47.41
N LEU A 229 63.74 -60.69 -47.98
CA LEU A 229 63.86 -60.30 -49.39
C LEU A 229 65.25 -59.75 -49.70
N LYS A 230 65.85 -58.97 -48.79
CA LYS A 230 67.21 -58.46 -48.94
C LYS A 230 68.24 -59.60 -48.97
N THR A 231 68.13 -60.61 -48.11
CA THR A 231 69.04 -61.77 -48.13
C THR A 231 68.95 -62.57 -49.44
N VAL A 232 67.73 -62.80 -49.96
CA VAL A 232 67.52 -63.47 -51.26
C VAL A 232 68.09 -62.63 -52.40
N LEU A 233 67.90 -61.31 -52.36
CA LEU A 233 68.48 -60.41 -53.35
C LEU A 233 70.01 -60.46 -53.32
N GLU A 234 70.62 -60.46 -52.14
CA GLU A 234 72.08 -60.56 -51.96
C GLU A 234 72.62 -61.92 -52.45
N SER A 235 71.93 -63.03 -52.16
CA SER A 235 72.34 -64.35 -52.65
C SER A 235 72.25 -64.46 -54.18
N LEU A 236 71.15 -63.96 -54.78
CA LEU A 236 70.98 -63.93 -56.24
C LEU A 236 72.02 -63.06 -56.93
N LYS A 237 72.43 -61.94 -56.32
CA LYS A 237 73.55 -61.12 -56.81
C LYS A 237 74.86 -61.92 -56.83
N LEU A 238 75.19 -62.62 -55.75
CA LEU A 238 76.39 -63.46 -55.67
C LEU A 238 76.36 -64.61 -56.68
N GLU A 239 75.20 -65.23 -56.87
CA GLU A 239 75.01 -66.31 -57.83
C GLU A 239 75.15 -65.81 -59.28
N THR A 240 74.56 -64.66 -59.62
CA THR A 240 74.71 -64.03 -60.93
C THR A 240 76.17 -63.68 -61.22
N ILE A 241 76.91 -63.15 -60.23
CA ILE A 241 78.34 -62.87 -60.34
C ILE A 241 79.12 -64.16 -60.63
N ARG A 242 78.81 -65.27 -59.95
CA ARG A 242 79.45 -66.58 -60.18
C ARG A 242 79.15 -67.14 -61.57
N TYR A 243 77.90 -67.11 -62.04
CA TYR A 243 77.54 -67.58 -63.38
C TYR A 243 78.20 -66.73 -64.47
N LEU A 244 78.22 -65.40 -64.32
CA LEU A 244 78.91 -64.52 -65.26
C LEU A 244 80.41 -64.83 -65.33
N ALA A 245 81.07 -65.06 -64.19
CA ALA A 245 82.46 -65.47 -64.19
C ALA A 245 82.64 -66.81 -64.94
N ALA A 246 81.80 -67.82 -64.66
CA ALA A 246 81.86 -69.13 -65.29
C ALA A 246 81.66 -69.07 -66.81
N THR A 247 80.71 -68.28 -67.31
CA THR A 247 80.47 -68.13 -68.76
C THR A 247 81.62 -67.42 -69.45
N VAL A 248 82.18 -66.36 -68.85
CA VAL A 248 83.37 -65.69 -69.39
C VAL A 248 84.56 -66.65 -69.45
N PHE A 249 84.82 -67.42 -68.39
CA PHE A 249 85.88 -68.43 -68.40
C PHE A 249 85.64 -69.53 -69.44
N SER A 250 84.40 -69.99 -69.61
CA SER A 250 84.04 -70.99 -70.63
C SER A 250 84.23 -70.45 -72.05
N CYS A 251 83.77 -69.22 -72.33
CA CYS A 251 83.99 -68.56 -73.61
C CYS A 251 85.48 -68.37 -73.91
N LEU A 252 86.28 -67.97 -72.92
CA LEU A 252 87.74 -67.88 -73.05
C LEU A 252 88.36 -69.26 -73.32
N ALA A 253 87.93 -70.30 -72.62
CA ALA A 253 88.41 -71.67 -72.84
C ALA A 253 88.08 -72.18 -74.25
N ILE A 254 86.86 -71.94 -74.74
CA ILE A 254 86.44 -72.29 -76.11
C ILE A 254 87.23 -71.48 -77.14
N ALA A 255 87.38 -70.16 -76.95
CA ALA A 255 88.15 -69.31 -77.84
C ALA A 255 89.63 -69.75 -77.92
N LEU A 256 90.23 -70.11 -76.78
CA LEU A 256 91.57 -70.70 -76.72
C LEU A 256 91.62 -72.07 -77.41
N GLY A 257 90.56 -72.89 -77.28
CA GLY A 257 90.42 -74.17 -77.98
C GLY A 257 90.34 -74.01 -79.50
N VAL A 258 89.52 -73.08 -80.01
CA VAL A 258 89.40 -72.77 -81.45
C VAL A 258 90.69 -72.16 -81.98
N TYR A 259 91.31 -71.23 -81.25
CA TYR A 259 92.61 -70.66 -81.61
C TYR A 259 93.69 -71.74 -81.74
N ARG A 260 93.60 -72.80 -80.93
CA ARG A 260 94.53 -73.95 -80.97
C ARG A 260 94.28 -74.91 -82.14
N LEU A 261 93.06 -74.97 -82.67
CA LEU A 261 92.69 -75.77 -83.84
C LEU A 261 92.95 -75.05 -85.18
N TRP A 262 93.06 -73.72 -85.17
CA TRP A 262 93.37 -72.89 -86.35
C TRP A 262 94.87 -72.56 -86.49
N ARG A 263 95.72 -73.16 -85.66
CA ARG A 263 97.18 -73.08 -85.76
C ARG A 263 97.73 -74.45 -86.16
#